data_AF-A0A223LP70-F1
#
_entry.id   AF-A0A223LP70-F1
#
_cell.length_a   1.000
_cell.length_b   1.000
_cell.length_c   1.000
_cell.angle_alpha   90.00
_cell.angle_beta   90.00
_cell.angle_gamma   90.00
#
_symmetry.space_group_name_H-M   'P 1'
#
loop_
_entity.id
_entity.type
_entity.pdbx_description
1 polymer ?
#
loop_
_entity_poly.entity_id
_entity_poly.type
_entity_poly.pdbx_seq_one_letter_code
_entity_poly.pdbx_strand_id
1 'polypeptide(L)' 'QLSRDPYPYPQIRINKADSLFDYDYSDFEIVGYQHHPTIKAPVAV' A
#
# COMPACT_ATOMS: atom_id res chain seq x y z
N GLN A 1 2.74 -17.60 2.88
CA GLN A 1 2.98 -16.54 1.87
C GLN A 1 3.40 -17.14 0.53
N LEU A 2 4.42 -18.01 0.51
CA LEU A 2 5.02 -18.55 -0.73
C LEU A 2 4.09 -19.39 -1.62
N SER A 3 3.04 -19.99 -1.05
CA SER A 3 2.09 -20.83 -1.77
C SER A 3 0.88 -20.07 -2.36
N ARG A 4 0.84 -18.75 -2.24
CA ARG A 4 -0.31 -17.93 -2.69
C ARG A 4 -0.08 -17.44 -4.12
N ASP A 5 -1.08 -17.59 -4.97
CA ASP A 5 -1.07 -16.99 -6.31
C ASP A 5 -1.10 -15.46 -6.21
N PRO A 6 -0.29 -14.74 -6.98
CA PRO A 6 -0.26 -13.29 -6.94
C PRO A 6 -1.51 -12.67 -7.57
N TYR A 7 -2.04 -11.63 -6.94
CA TYR A 7 -3.03 -10.74 -7.55
C TYR A 7 -2.35 -9.69 -8.43
N PRO A 8 -3.08 -9.04 -9.36
CA PRO A 8 -2.56 -7.90 -10.10
C PRO A 8 -2.01 -6.81 -9.17
N TYR A 9 -0.97 -6.12 -9.61
CA TYR A 9 -0.39 -5.02 -8.84
C TYR A 9 -1.39 -3.86 -8.72
N PRO A 10 -1.46 -3.20 -7.55
CA PRO A 10 -2.21 -1.97 -7.42
C PRO A 10 -1.54 -0.83 -8.19
N GLN A 11 -2.23 0.30 -8.26
CA GLN A 11 -1.66 1.56 -8.69
C GLN A 11 -1.74 2.57 -7.55
N ILE A 12 -0.81 3.52 -7.52
CA ILE A 12 -0.87 4.66 -6.61
C ILE A 12 -1.11 5.90 -7.46
N ARG A 13 -2.17 6.64 -7.13
CA ARG A 13 -2.39 8.00 -7.63
C ARG A 13 -1.95 8.97 -6.55
N ILE A 14 -1.20 9.98 -6.96
CA ILE A 14 -0.62 10.99 -6.07
C ILE A 14 -1.13 12.34 -6.52
N ASN A 15 -1.83 13.04 -5.63
CA ASN A 15 -2.14 14.45 -5.79
C ASN A 15 -0.89 15.25 -5.41
N LYS A 16 -0.42 16.11 -6.31
CA LYS A 16 0.82 16.84 -6.09
C LYS A 16 0.61 17.96 -5.07
N ALA A 17 1.34 17.91 -3.96
CA ALA A 17 1.43 19.00 -3.00
C ALA A 17 2.46 20.08 -3.45
N ASP A 18 2.36 21.27 -2.84
CA ASP A 18 3.21 22.42 -3.17
C ASP A 18 4.67 22.23 -2.72
N SER A 19 4.90 21.45 -1.66
CA SER A 19 6.22 21.09 -1.13
C SER A 19 6.29 19.60 -0.80
N LEU A 20 7.51 19.07 -0.72
CA LEU A 20 7.75 17.72 -0.22
C LEU A 20 7.26 17.52 1.23
N PHE A 21 7.24 18.59 2.02
CA PHE A 21 6.84 18.54 3.43
C PHE A 21 5.33 18.76 3.66
N ASP A 22 4.59 19.09 2.60
CA ASP A 22 3.16 19.43 2.68
C ASP A 22 2.25 18.24 2.35
N TYR A 23 2.83 17.09 1.97
CA TYR A 23 2.06 15.88 1.69
C TYR A 23 1.39 15.33 2.95
N ASP A 24 0.13 14.94 2.81
CA ASP A 24 -0.64 14.22 3.81
C ASP A 24 -1.15 12.88 3.26
N TYR A 25 -1.65 11.99 4.13
CA TYR A 25 -2.22 10.71 3.71
C TYR A 25 -3.35 10.85 2.68
N SER A 26 -4.10 11.96 2.74
CA SER A 26 -5.19 12.24 1.80
C SER A 26 -4.74 12.50 0.36
N ASP A 27 -3.45 12.77 0.12
CA ASP A 27 -2.89 12.98 -1.22
C ASP A 27 -2.61 11.68 -1.98
N PHE A 28 -2.67 10.53 -1.30
CA PHE A 28 -2.36 9.23 -1.86
C PHE A 28 -3.61 8.36 -1.96
N GLU A 29 -3.95 7.94 -3.17
CA GLU A 29 -5.03 6.98 -3.41
C GLU A 29 -4.43 5.67 -3.90
N ILE A 30 -4.73 4.57 -3.19
CA ILE A 30 -4.37 3.22 -3.63
C ILE A 30 -5.54 2.66 -4.43
N VAL A 31 -5.32 2.49 -5.74
CA VAL A 31 -6.35 2.02 -6.68
C VAL A 31 -6.15 0.54 -6.98
N GLY A 32 -7.22 -0.23 -6.84
CA GLY A 32 -7.23 -1.65 -7.21
C GLY A 32 -6.43 -2.56 -6.29
N TYR A 33 -6.22 -2.18 -5.02
CA TYR A 33 -5.53 -3.04 -4.07
C TYR A 33 -6.37 -4.26 -3.70
N GLN A 34 -5.86 -5.43 -4.09
CA GLN A 34 -6.37 -6.72 -3.70
C GLN A 34 -5.30 -7.44 -2.90
N HIS A 35 -5.67 -7.97 -1.75
CA HIS A 35 -4.72 -8.65 -0.88
C HIS A 35 -5.28 -9.94 -0.32
N HIS A 36 -4.38 -10.87 -0.05
CA HIS A 36 -4.70 -12.08 0.68
C HIS A 36 -4.93 -11.78 2.16
N PRO A 37 -5.55 -12.70 2.92
CA PRO A 37 -5.68 -12.55 4.37
C PRO A 37 -4.33 -12.30 5.04
N THR A 38 -4.32 -11.37 6.00
CA THR A 38 -3.13 -10.98 6.75
C THR A 38 -2.49 -12.20 7.43
N ILE A 39 -1.18 -12.31 7.33
CA ILE A 39 -0.39 -13.29 8.09
C ILE A 39 0.18 -12.54 9.29
N LYS A 40 -0.20 -12.95 10.51
CA LYS A 40 0.37 -12.39 11.74
C LYS A 40 1.69 -13.08 12.02
N ALA A 41 2.73 -12.31 12.33
CA ALA A 41 4.01 -12.80 12.78
C ALA A 41 4.52 -11.91 13.94
N PRO A 42 5.13 -12.49 14.98
CA PRO A 42 5.70 -11.71 16.06
C PRO A 42 6.93 -10.93 15.58
N VAL A 43 7.10 -9.72 16.10
CA VAL A 43 8.35 -8.96 15.96
C VAL A 43 9.28 -9.40 17.08
N ALA A 44 10.49 -9.83 16.74
CA ALA A 44 11.53 -10.10 17.72
C ALA A 44 12.09 -8.76 18.23
N VAL A 45 12.22 -8.65 19.56
CA VAL A 45 12.81 -7.50 20.26
C VAL A 45 14.20 -7.89 20.74
#